data_AF-A0A0D7P7R6-F1
#
_entry.id   AF-A0A0D7P7R6-F1
#
_cell.length_a   1.000
_cell.length_b   1.000
_cell.length_c   1.000
_cell.angle_alpha   90.00
_cell.angle_beta   90.00
_cell.angle_gamma   90.00
#
_symmetry.space_group_name_H-M   'P 1'
#
loop_
_entity.id
_entity.type
_entity.pdbx_description
1 polymer ?
#
loop_
_entity_poly.entity_id
_entity_poly.type
_entity_poly.pdbx_seq_one_letter_code
_entity_poly.pdbx_strand_id
1 'polypeptide(L)' 'MMATMAKKATGTTGSKAGKFVIGRAGFAKISAVEGIRLTAPMKKRADDARSKGLTAEEYRMTIIRSHRKA' A
#
# COMPACT_ATOMS: atom_id res chain seq x y z
N MET A 1 11.69 38.62 -4.37
CA MET A 1 11.14 37.33 -4.81
C MET A 1 12.26 36.30 -4.79
N MET A 2 12.23 35.34 -3.86
CA MET A 2 12.86 34.02 -4.03
C MET A 2 12.26 33.08 -2.98
N ALA A 3 11.52 32.07 -3.43
CA ALA A 3 10.92 31.06 -2.57
C ALA A 3 11.95 29.97 -2.27
N THR A 4 12.24 29.75 -0.99
CA THR A 4 13.05 28.61 -0.52
C THR A 4 12.19 27.35 -0.54
N MET A 5 12.53 26.39 -1.41
CA MET A 5 11.89 25.08 -1.46
C MET A 5 12.41 24.23 -0.30
N ALA A 6 11.58 23.98 0.70
CA ALA A 6 11.91 23.12 1.83
C ALA A 6 12.04 21.66 1.36
N LYS A 7 13.25 21.10 1.47
CA LYS A 7 13.52 19.66 1.32
C LYS A 7 12.77 18.93 2.44
N LYS A 8 11.66 18.25 2.10
CA LYS A 8 10.94 17.40 3.06
C LYS A 8 11.84 16.24 3.49
N ALA A 9 12.38 16.34 4.69
CA ALA A 9 13.06 15.24 5.35
C ALA A 9 12.04 14.17 5.72
N THR A 10 12.26 12.94 5.27
CA THR A 10 11.69 11.74 5.90
C THR A 10 12.81 10.72 6.02
N GLY A 11 13.79 11.05 6.86
CA GLY A 11 14.75 10.09 7.38
C GLY A 11 14.07 9.30 8.49
N THR A 12 14.04 7.98 8.28
CA THR A 12 13.47 6.93 9.11
C THR A 12 13.84 7.08 10.58
N THR A 13 12.88 7.45 11.43
CA THR A 13 12.99 7.25 12.86
C THR A 13 12.96 5.74 13.11
N GLY A 14 14.07 5.23 13.66
CA GLY A 14 14.26 3.81 13.95
C GLY A 14 13.09 3.23 14.74
N SER A 15 12.70 2.02 14.38
CA SER A 15 11.73 1.24 15.15
C SER A 15 12.20 -0.21 15.17
N LYS A 16 12.36 -0.71 16.39
CA LYS A 16 12.62 -2.08 16.83
C LYS A 16 12.20 -3.14 15.81
N ALA A 17 13.00 -4.21 15.67
CA ALA A 17 12.74 -5.41 14.86
C ALA A 17 11.26 -5.80 14.84
N GLY A 18 10.54 -5.20 13.91
CA GLY A 18 9.10 -5.10 13.86
C GLY A 18 8.75 -5.10 12.38
N LYS A 19 7.64 -5.75 12.06
CA LYS A 19 7.24 -6.11 10.69
C LYS A 19 7.47 -4.91 9.75
N PHE A 20 8.42 -5.05 8.84
CA PHE A 20 8.73 -4.02 7.84
C PHE A 20 7.55 -3.91 6.87
N VAL A 21 6.93 -2.73 6.79
CA VAL A 21 5.79 -2.47 5.91
C VAL A 21 6.25 -1.61 4.74
N ILE A 22 6.11 -2.14 3.53
CA ILE A 22 6.35 -1.37 2.30
C ILE A 22 5.09 -0.58 1.98
N GLY A 23 5.21 0.75 1.94
CA GLY A 23 4.11 1.63 1.53
C GLY A 23 3.75 1.48 0.05
N ARG A 24 2.59 2.02 -0.36
CA ARG A 24 2.03 1.90 -1.73
C ARG A 24 3.02 2.24 -2.85
N ALA A 25 3.80 3.30 -2.68
CA ALA A 25 4.78 3.73 -3.69
C ALA A 25 5.94 2.72 -3.84
N GLY A 26 6.42 2.15 -2.73
CA GLY A 26 7.45 1.10 -2.75
C GLY A 26 6.92 -0.17 -3.39
N PHE A 27 5.71 -0.59 -3.01
CA PHE A 27 5.06 -1.74 -3.62
C PHE A 27 4.89 -1.57 -5.13
N ALA A 28 4.45 -0.39 -5.60
CA ALA A 28 4.28 -0.12 -7.03
C ALA A 28 5.61 -0.22 -7.81
N LYS A 29 6.72 0.27 -7.25
CA LYS A 29 8.05 0.15 -7.89
C LYS A 29 8.47 -1.31 -8.02
N ILE A 30 8.32 -2.09 -6.96
CA ILE A 30 8.70 -3.52 -6.94
C ILE A 30 7.81 -4.29 -7.91
N SER A 31 6.48 -4.11 -7.83
CA SER A 31 5.53 -4.79 -8.72
C SER A 31 5.78 -4.49 -10.20
N ALA A 32 6.22 -3.27 -10.55
CA ALA A 32 6.56 -2.94 -11.93
C ALA A 32 7.77 -3.73 -12.45
N VAL A 33 8.79 -3.90 -11.61
CA VAL A 33 10.00 -4.70 -11.94
C VAL A 33 9.65 -6.19 -12.01
N GLU A 34 8.84 -6.69 -11.09
CA GLU A 34 8.46 -8.10 -11.00
C GLU A 34 7.33 -8.49 -11.97
N GLY A 35 6.77 -7.54 -12.72
CA GLY A 35 5.66 -7.80 -13.65
C GLY A 35 4.32 -8.12 -12.97
N ILE A 36 4.18 -7.83 -11.67
CA ILE A 36 2.96 -8.07 -10.90
C ILE A 36 1.91 -7.02 -11.29
N ARG A 37 0.77 -7.47 -11.81
CA ARG A 37 -0.35 -6.60 -12.22
C ARG A 37 -1.62 -6.97 -11.45
N LEU A 38 -2.32 -5.95 -10.97
CA LEU A 38 -3.63 -6.13 -10.36
C LEU A 38 -4.68 -6.45 -11.43
N THR A 39 -5.45 -7.52 -11.21
CA THR A 39 -6.65 -7.80 -12.00
C THR A 39 -7.76 -6.78 -11.71
N ALA A 40 -8.75 -6.65 -12.58
CA ALA A 40 -9.86 -5.71 -12.37
C ALA A 40 -10.59 -5.91 -11.01
N PRO A 41 -10.89 -7.15 -10.57
CA PRO A 41 -11.47 -7.38 -9.24
C PRO A 41 -10.56 -6.96 -8.08
N MET A 42 -9.23 -7.07 -8.24
CA MET A 42 -8.28 -6.63 -7.21
C MET A 42 -8.23 -5.10 -7.13
N LYS A 43 -8.23 -4.41 -8.29
CA LYS A 43 -8.30 -2.94 -8.35
C LYS A 43 -9.56 -2.41 -7.67
N LYS A 44 -10.72 -2.97 -8.03
CA LYS A 44 -12.01 -2.61 -7.42
C LYS A 44 -11.97 -2.74 -5.89
N ARG A 45 -11.44 -3.85 -5.37
CA ARG A 45 -11.30 -4.04 -3.91
C ARG A 45 -10.40 -2.99 -3.26
N ALA A 46 -9.30 -2.60 -3.91
CA ALA A 46 -8.40 -1.56 -3.41
C ALA A 46 -9.09 -0.18 -3.37
N ASP A 47 -9.85 0.16 -4.41
CA ASP A 47 -10.60 1.41 -4.49
C ASP A 47 -11.75 1.45 -3.48
N ASP A 48 -12.47 0.34 -3.31
CA ASP A 48 -13.53 0.19 -2.31
C ASP A 48 -12.97 0.35 -0.89
N ALA A 49 -11.82 -0.26 -0.60
CA ALA A 49 -11.17 -0.15 0.70
C ALA A 49 -10.77 1.29 1.02
N ARG A 50 -10.22 2.00 0.01
CA ARG A 50 -9.88 3.42 0.15
C ARG A 50 -11.11 4.29 0.37
N SER A 51 -12.17 4.05 -0.40
CA SER A 51 -13.40 4.85 -0.35
C SER A 51 -14.15 4.65 0.97
N LYS A 52 -14.11 3.43 1.53
CA LYS A 52 -14.75 3.08 2.81
C LYS A 52 -13.87 3.36 4.02
N GLY A 53 -12.63 3.81 3.84
CA GLY A 53 -11.70 4.07 4.93
C GLY A 53 -11.31 2.82 5.72
N LEU A 54 -11.27 1.65 5.07
CA LEU A 54 -10.97 0.39 5.76
C LEU A 54 -9.56 0.42 6.36
N THR A 55 -9.43 -0.19 7.53
CA THR A 55 -8.13 -0.51 8.11
C THR A 55 -7.40 -1.54 7.25
N ALA A 56 -6.08 -1.64 7.42
CA ALA A 56 -5.27 -2.62 6.71
C ALA A 56 -5.73 -4.06 6.98
N GLU A 57 -6.22 -4.35 8.20
CA GLU A 57 -6.68 -5.68 8.58
C GLU A 57 -8.02 -6.04 7.95
N GLU A 58 -8.98 -5.11 7.95
CA GLU A 58 -10.26 -5.30 7.26
C GLU A 58 -10.08 -5.50 5.75
N TYR A 59 -9.15 -4.75 5.15
CA TYR A 59 -8.81 -4.92 3.75
C TYR A 59 -8.19 -6.30 3.49
N ARG A 60 -7.24 -6.76 4.31
CA ARG A 60 -6.65 -8.11 4.22
C ARG A 60 -7.72 -9.20 4.31
N MET A 61 -8.62 -9.10 5.29
CA MET A 61 -9.71 -10.07 5.46
C MET A 61 -10.64 -10.12 4.24
N THR A 62 -10.91 -8.97 3.61
CA THR A 62 -11.67 -8.91 2.36
C THR A 62 -11.00 -9.71 1.24
N ILE A 63 -9.68 -9.59 1.11
CA ILE A 63 -8.90 -10.36 0.13
C ILE A 63 -8.94 -11.86 0.47
N ILE A 64 -8.68 -12.24 1.71
CA ILE A 64 -8.68 -13.64 2.15
C ILE A 64 -10.04 -14.29 1.85
N ARG A 65 -11.15 -13.63 2.21
CA ARG A 65 -12.50 -14.12 1.94
C ARG A 65 -12.75 -14.33 0.44
N SER A 66 -12.24 -13.44 -0.41
CA SER A 66 -12.41 -13.57 -1.88
C SER A 66 -11.64 -14.73 -2.51
N HIS A 67 -10.63 -15.27 -1.82
CA HIS A 67 -9.80 -16.38 -2.31
C HIS A 67 -9.95 -17.66 -1.48
N ARG A 68 -10.80 -17.66 -0.44
CA ARG A 68 -11.10 -18.86 0.32
C ARG A 68 -11.85 -19.84 -0.59
N LYS A 69 -11.30 -21.04 -0.76
CA LYS A 69 -12.02 -22.14 -1.41
C LYS A 69 -13.26 -22.49 -0.57
N ALA A 70 -14.33 -22.89 -1.26
CA ALA A 70 -15.52 -23.45 -0.63
C ALA A 70 -15.16 -24.73 0.14
#